data_AF-A0AAW8EL50-F1
#
_entry.id   AF-A0AAW8EL50-F1
#
_cell.length_a   1.000
_cell.length_b   1.000
_cell.length_c   1.000
_cell.angle_alpha   90.00
_cell.angle_beta   90.00
_cell.angle_gamma   90.00
#
_symmetry.space_group_name_H-M   'P 1'
#
loop_
_entity.id
_entity.type
_entity.pdbx_description
1 polymer ?
#
loop_
_entity_poly.entity_id
_entity_poly.type
_entity_poly.pdbx_seq_one_letter_code
_entity_poly.pdbx_strand_id
1 'polypeptide(L)'
;MALMITDECINCDVCEPECPNDAIYMGAEFYEIDPHKCTECVGHFDEPQCVQVCPVACIPINPAHVESRETLWQKFERLAAAKAKAAAAEPPAPSAGA
;
A
#
# COMPACT_ATOMS: atom_id res chain seq x y z
N MET A 1 -7.41 8.73 4.65
CA MET A 1 -6.24 8.98 5.51
C MET A 1 -5.13 8.10 4.96
N ALA A 2 -3.88 8.43 5.24
CA ALA A 2 -2.83 7.44 5.11
C ALA A 2 -2.61 6.78 6.47
N LEU A 3 -2.16 5.54 6.46
CA LEU A 3 -1.56 4.93 7.63
C LEU A 3 -0.07 5.28 7.68
N MET A 4 0.56 5.05 8.82
CA MET A 4 2.01 5.09 8.99
C MET A 4 2.47 3.87 9.77
N ILE A 5 3.74 3.52 9.64
CA ILE A 5 4.38 2.49 10.45
C ILE A 5 5.24 3.21 11.50
N THR A 6 5.17 2.78 12.75
CA THR A 6 5.99 3.35 13.85
C THR A 6 7.33 2.64 13.97
N ASP A 7 8.20 3.18 14.81
CA ASP A 7 9.50 2.61 15.20
C ASP A 7 9.39 1.29 16.00
N GLU A 8 8.17 0.87 16.36
CA GLU A 8 7.89 -0.45 16.95
C GLU A 8 7.91 -1.58 15.91
N CYS A 9 8.07 -1.25 14.62
CA CYS A 9 8.19 -2.23 13.56
C CYS A 9 9.39 -3.18 13.77
N ILE A 10 9.14 -4.48 13.56
CA ILE A 10 10.14 -5.53 13.76
C ILE A 10 10.73 -6.10 12.45
N ASN A 11 10.49 -5.44 11.31
CA ASN A 11 11.00 -5.85 9.99
C ASN A 11 10.70 -7.32 9.65
N CYS A 12 9.42 -7.72 9.76
CA CYS A 12 8.98 -9.09 9.54
C CYS A 12 8.47 -9.38 8.10
N ASP A 13 8.53 -8.40 7.20
CA ASP A 13 8.21 -8.47 5.77
C ASP A 13 6.75 -8.82 5.40
N VAL A 14 5.89 -9.13 6.36
CA VAL A 14 4.52 -9.63 6.08
C VAL A 14 3.56 -8.58 5.53
N CYS A 15 3.80 -7.28 5.76
CA CYS A 15 2.85 -6.23 5.39
C CYS A 15 3.04 -5.66 3.98
N GLU A 16 4.26 -5.73 3.45
CA GLU A 16 4.59 -5.26 2.10
C GLU A 16 3.79 -5.96 0.98
N PRO A 17 3.75 -7.30 0.90
CA PRO A 17 3.04 -7.99 -0.18
C PRO A 17 1.51 -7.82 -0.10
N GLU A 18 0.99 -7.46 1.07
CA GLU A 18 -0.46 -7.29 1.29
C GLU A 18 -0.99 -5.93 0.82
N CYS A 19 -0.10 -4.99 0.49
CA CYS A 19 -0.51 -3.67 0.05
C CYS A 19 -0.94 -3.68 -1.44
N PRO A 20 -2.23 -3.46 -1.78
CA PRO A 20 -2.68 -3.54 -3.17
C PRO A 20 -2.12 -2.43 -4.09
N ASN A 21 -1.63 -1.35 -3.47
CA ASN A 21 -1.14 -0.15 -4.13
C ASN A 21 0.39 0.00 -4.08
N ASP A 22 1.11 -1.02 -3.60
CA ASP A 22 2.57 -1.00 -3.52
C ASP A 22 3.06 0.26 -2.74
N ALA A 23 2.36 0.57 -1.65
CA ALA A 23 2.59 1.75 -0.81
C ALA A 23 3.56 1.49 0.34
N ILE A 24 3.74 0.23 0.73
CA ILE A 24 4.65 -0.18 1.80
C ILE A 24 6.00 -0.56 1.16
N TYR A 25 7.11 -0.14 1.76
CA TYR A 25 8.46 -0.45 1.31
C TYR A 25 9.43 -0.46 2.49
N MET A 26 10.55 -1.16 2.37
CA MET A 26 11.61 -1.12 3.39
C MET A 26 12.30 0.26 3.39
N GLY A 27 12.17 0.99 4.48
CA GLY A 27 12.82 2.28 4.71
C GLY A 27 14.26 2.12 5.20
N ALA A 28 14.80 3.18 5.80
CA ALA A 28 16.19 3.17 6.28
C ALA A 28 16.38 2.27 7.53
N GLU A 29 15.39 2.25 8.42
CA GLU A 29 15.44 1.52 9.70
C GLU A 29 14.30 0.52 9.84
N PHE A 30 13.11 0.90 9.38
CA PHE A 30 11.90 0.09 9.40
C PHE A 30 11.08 0.30 8.14
N TYR A 31 10.04 -0.52 7.96
CA TYR A 31 9.09 -0.37 6.87
C TYR A 31 8.38 0.99 6.88
N GLU A 32 8.23 1.64 5.74
CA GLU A 32 7.57 2.93 5.60
C GLU A 32 6.34 2.82 4.67
N ILE A 33 5.38 3.74 4.85
CA ILE A 33 4.20 3.87 3.99
C ILE A 33 4.29 5.16 3.19
N ASP A 34 4.21 5.07 1.87
CA ASP A 34 4.00 6.23 0.99
C ASP A 34 2.53 6.70 1.12
N PRO A 35 2.29 7.88 1.73
CA PRO A 35 0.93 8.38 1.94
C PRO A 35 0.21 8.73 0.64
N HIS A 36 0.92 8.95 -0.46
CA HIS A 36 0.33 9.23 -1.76
C HIS A 36 -0.23 7.98 -2.45
N LYS A 37 0.20 6.80 -2.02
CA LYS A 37 -0.29 5.50 -2.50
C LYS A 37 -1.21 4.78 -1.51
N CYS A 38 -1.12 5.10 -0.22
CA CYS A 38 -1.99 4.51 0.80
C CYS A 38 -3.44 4.98 0.63
N THR A 39 -4.37 4.02 0.42
CA THR A 39 -5.81 4.29 0.33
C THR A 39 -6.59 3.76 1.54
N GLU A 40 -5.91 3.34 2.61
CA GLU A 40 -6.50 2.52 3.68
C GLU A 40 -7.25 1.29 3.14
N CYS A 41 -6.77 0.74 2.02
CA CYS A 41 -7.42 -0.33 1.26
C CYS A 41 -8.80 0.01 0.68
N VAL A 42 -9.30 1.25 0.80
CA VAL A 42 -10.52 1.69 0.11
C VAL A 42 -10.39 1.41 -1.39
N GLY A 43 -11.44 0.80 -1.96
CA GLY A 43 -11.50 0.35 -3.36
C GLY A 43 -11.03 -1.09 -3.57
N HIS A 44 -10.41 -1.72 -2.56
CA HIS A 44 -9.94 -3.11 -2.63
C HIS A 44 -10.56 -3.99 -1.54
N PHE A 45 -10.56 -3.51 -0.29
CA PHE A 45 -11.02 -4.27 0.88
C PHE A 45 -11.78 -3.34 1.85
N ASP A 46 -12.54 -3.92 2.78
CA ASP A 46 -13.25 -3.17 3.81
C ASP A 46 -12.34 -2.70 4.95
N GLU A 47 -11.23 -3.41 5.19
CA GLU A 47 -10.26 -3.12 6.25
C GLU A 47 -8.82 -3.06 5.69
N PRO A 48 -7.91 -2.30 6.32
CA PRO A 48 -6.52 -2.24 5.91
C PRO A 48 -5.79 -3.57 6.13
N GLN A 49 -5.37 -4.23 5.04
CA GLN A 49 -4.76 -5.57 5.11
C GLN A 49 -3.44 -5.57 5.91
N CYS A 50 -2.61 -4.54 5.73
CA CYS A 50 -1.36 -4.38 6.49
C CYS A 50 -1.57 -4.37 8.02
N VAL A 51 -2.67 -3.79 8.50
CA VAL A 51 -3.01 -3.76 9.93
C VAL A 51 -3.39 -5.16 10.42
N GLN A 52 -4.13 -5.93 9.61
CA GLN A 52 -4.57 -7.29 9.96
C GLN A 52 -3.40 -8.27 10.10
N VAL A 53 -2.33 -8.08 9.32
CA VAL A 53 -1.16 -8.98 9.33
C VAL A 53 -0.02 -8.53 10.24
N CYS A 54 -0.05 -7.29 10.74
CA CYS A 54 1.03 -6.76 11.56
C CYS A 54 1.08 -7.46 12.94
N PRO A 55 2.15 -8.21 13.28
CA PRO A 55 2.19 -9.00 14.51
C PRO A 55 2.36 -8.16 15.79
N VAL A 56 2.74 -6.89 15.65
CA VAL A 56 3.02 -5.95 16.76
C VAL A 56 2.09 -4.73 16.76
N ALA A 57 1.07 -4.72 15.89
CA ALA A 57 0.07 -3.65 15.79
C ALA A 57 0.66 -2.21 15.66
N CYS A 58 1.80 -2.07 14.98
CA CYS A 58 2.57 -0.81 14.87
C CYS A 58 2.14 0.07 13.69
N ILE A 59 0.89 -0.02 13.21
CA ILE A 59 0.41 0.67 12.00
C ILE A 59 -0.82 1.55 12.30
N PRO A 60 -0.66 2.71 12.97
CA PRO A 60 -1.75 3.64 13.25
C PRO A 60 -2.10 4.54 12.07
N ILE A 61 -3.17 5.33 12.22
CA ILE A 61 -3.51 6.44 11.32
C ILE A 61 -2.38 7.48 11.37
N ASN A 62 -1.96 7.95 10.20
CA ASN A 62 -1.00 9.04 10.09
C ASN A 62 -1.69 10.39 10.34
N PRO A 63 -1.38 11.11 11.44
CA PRO A 63 -2.04 12.37 11.77
C PRO A 63 -1.73 13.50 10.78
N ALA A 64 -0.63 13.40 10.01
CA ALA A 64 -0.27 14.38 8.98
C ALA A 64 -1.06 14.17 7.67
N HIS A 65 -1.74 13.04 7.51
CA HIS A 65 -2.43 12.66 6.28
C HIS A 65 -3.85 12.15 6.57
N VAL A 66 -4.67 12.97 7.23
CA VAL A 66 -6.09 12.66 7.44
C VAL A 66 -6.87 12.99 6.17
N GLU A 67 -7.60 12.01 5.61
CA GLU A 67 -8.41 12.17 4.39
C GLU A 67 -9.75 11.44 4.56
N SER A 68 -10.81 11.95 3.94
CA SER A 68 -12.13 11.31 3.96
C SER A 68 -12.18 10.05 3.09
N ARG A 69 -13.21 9.22 3.29
CA ARG A 69 -13.47 8.04 2.45
C ARG A 69 -13.62 8.40 0.96
N GLU A 70 -14.21 9.56 0.66
CA GLU A 70 -14.34 10.06 -0.71
C GLU A 70 -12.97 10.40 -1.32
N THR A 71 -12.11 11.10 -0.57
CA THR A 71 -10.74 11.41 -1.02
C THR A 71 -9.92 10.14 -1.26
N LEU A 72 -10.08 9.13 -0.41
CA LEU A 72 -9.43 7.82 -0.59
C LEU A 72 -9.93 7.10 -1.84
N TRP A 73 -11.23 7.16 -2.11
CA TRP A 73 -11.82 6.59 -3.33
C TRP A 73 -11.25 7.24 -4.60
N GLN A 74 -11.17 8.57 -4.63
CA GLN A 74 -10.57 9.29 -5.77
C GLN A 74 -9.08 8.95 -5.94
N LYS A 75 -8.35 8.75 -4.83
CA LYS A 75 -6.96 8.28 -4.86
C LYS A 75 -6.87 6.88 -5.47
N PHE A 76 -7.73 5.94 -5.03
CA PHE A 76 -7.83 4.60 -5.59
C PHE A 76 -8.08 4.63 -7.11
N GLU A 77 -9.07 5.39 -7.58
CA GLU A 77 -9.38 5.47 -9.02
C GLU A 77 -8.16 5.93 -9.85
N ARG A 78 -7.42 6.92 -9.35
CA ARG A 78 -6.19 7.41 -9.98
C ARG A 78 -5.10 6.34 -10.03
N LEU A 79 -4.88 5.62 -8.93
CA LEU A 79 -3.86 4.57 -8.84
C LEU A 79 -4.22 3.37 -9.71
N ALA A 80 -5.48 2.91 -9.66
CA ALA A 80 -5.98 1.81 -10.48
C ALA A 80 -5.85 2.14 -11.98
N ALA A 81 -6.20 3.36 -12.39
CA ALA A 81 -6.01 3.80 -13.77
C ALA A 81 -4.53 3.84 -14.17
N ALA A 82 -3.62 4.26 -13.28
CA ALA A 82 -2.19 4.25 -13.54
C ALA A 82 -1.63 2.82 -13.66
N LYS A 83 -2.03 1.91 -12.76
CA LYS A 83 -1.62 0.49 -12.77
C LYS A 83 -2.10 -0.22 -14.03
N ALA A 84 -3.36 0.02 -14.44
CA ALA A 84 -3.90 -0.49 -15.70
C ALA A 84 -3.12 0.02 -16.93
N LYS A 85 -2.73 1.30 -16.96
CA LYS A 85 -1.90 1.86 -18.04
C LYS A 85 -0.50 1.25 -18.06
N ALA A 86 0.13 1.06 -16.90
CA ALA A 86 1.45 0.43 -16.79
C ALA A 86 1.42 -1.02 -17.30
N ALA A 87 0.43 -1.80 -16.86
CA ALA A 87 0.24 -3.19 -17.30
C ALA A 87 0.01 -3.30 -18.82
N ALA A 88 -0.68 -2.33 -19.43
CA ALA A 88 -0.90 -2.29 -20.88
C ALA A 88 0.35 -1.86 -21.69
N ALA A 89 1.33 -1.22 -21.05
CA ALA A 89 2.56 -0.73 -21.70
C ALA A 89 3.71 -1.74 -21.63
N GLU A 90 3.63 -2.75 -20.77
CA GLU A 90 4.65 -3.80 -20.65
C GLU A 90 4.54 -4.77 -21.84
N PRO A 91 5.60 -4.95 -22.65
CA PRO A 91 5.58 -5.94 -23.73
C PRO A 91 5.39 -7.34 -23.12
N PRO A 92 4.68 -8.26 -23.81
CA PRO A 92 4.47 -9.60 -23.29
C PRO A 92 5.83 -10.23 -22.96
N ALA A 93 5.98 -10.68 -21.71
CA ALA A 93 7.19 -11.36 -21.25
C ALA A 93 7.55 -12.47 -22.27
N PRO A 94 8.83 -12.62 -22.64
CA PRO A 94 9.22 -13.70 -23.52
C PRO A 94 8.81 -15.01 -22.84
N SER A 95 7.92 -15.76 -23.49
CA SER A 95 7.55 -17.10 -23.05
C SER A 95 8.86 -17.87 -22.88
N ALA A 96 9.19 -18.23 -21.64
CA ALA A 96 10.34 -19.07 -21.34
C ALA A 96 10.13 -20.42 -22.01
N GLY A 97 10.68 -20.56 -23.23
CA GLY A 97 10.81 -21.82 -23.94
C GLY A 97 12.17 -22.42 -23.61
N ALA A 98 12.16 -23.52 -22.87
CA ALA A 98 13.01 -24.72 -22.96
C ALA A 98 12.90 -25.53 -21.67
#